data_AF-A0A2P6NXQ0-F1
#
_entry.id   AF-A0A2P6NXQ0-F1
#
_cell.length_a   1.000
_cell.length_b   1.000
_cell.length_c   1.000
_cell.angle_alpha   90.00
_cell.angle_beta   90.00
_cell.angle_gamma   90.00
#
_symmetry.space_group_name_H-M   'P 1'
#
loop_
_entity.id
_entity.type
_entity.pdbx_description
1 polymer ?
#
loop_
_entity_poly.entity_id
_entity_poly.type
_entity_poly.pdbx_seq_one_letter_code
_entity_poly.pdbx_strand_id
1 'polypeptide(L)'
;MTTPSRPRNDLYLKGLKTTNNKRDVLAADVRRLTDEEANGAAKMATFAWITTASDIELDGCLTLSKEAFIDAVKSKGPTTAGVQEKIDQAARDYPLFYSPRLAAVSPFWFGEVFQQGTFYTVTFTAIIVPTYFVTRRAYWLRKFAAVPKTDQLMIDRWRYKLGMPHATPDTVEADLRSSLMKSFCGRGATLAYIATLIGTRIPEFFRKRWNNTANTATKATNTTKATNTATKAVDIVTPPTGVKFLFSKKAIRVEETEKEATVYFEDGTKLTADLIVGFDGIHSKMRAHVIGNDSIKPRYTGQTGIAASAQKANIRFPSGGDYRLPCAIFGQKGLFAIFSSDAKGEAVTCVAVCNFDSDRGREGWAEFAKEEALSHMRDTYAGWSEPVKSIMESIQQEYVHIWPQYDLPEIERWRTKRVVIAGDAVHAMAPAGGQGTSQALEDAALLVRSLCLISETRSLEDVLDVWEGKRKERVRFAAEMTKKSTESRKQTSSWLKQVVKEWVMWAYLYWRGSAVSENLYMYDVKKVDL
;
A
#
# COMPACT_ATOMS: atom_id res chain seq x y z
N MET A 1 -23.68 51.69 8.55
CA MET A 1 -23.95 51.87 7.11
C MET A 1 -24.70 50.65 6.62
N THR A 2 -25.82 50.83 5.94
CA THR A 2 -26.61 49.73 5.33
C THR A 2 -25.98 49.31 4.01
N THR A 3 -25.30 48.17 3.98
CA THR A 3 -24.79 47.58 2.74
C THR A 3 -25.98 47.16 1.86
N PRO A 4 -26.06 47.57 0.58
CA PRO A 4 -27.21 47.24 -0.27
C PRO A 4 -27.43 45.72 -0.43
N SER A 5 -28.70 45.32 -0.60
CA SER A 5 -29.06 43.95 -0.98
C SER A 5 -28.44 43.60 -2.32
N ARG A 6 -27.40 42.75 -2.31
CA ARG A 6 -26.68 42.37 -3.53
C ARG A 6 -27.32 41.12 -4.16
N PRO A 7 -27.77 41.16 -5.42
CA PRO A 7 -28.08 39.94 -6.17
C PRO A 7 -26.81 39.11 -6.40
N ARG A 8 -26.96 37.80 -6.56
CA ARG A 8 -25.93 36.94 -7.16
C ARG A 8 -25.84 37.27 -8.66
N ASN A 9 -25.06 38.29 -8.99
CA ASN A 9 -24.79 38.70 -10.36
C ASN A 9 -23.41 38.18 -10.78
N ASP A 10 -23.40 37.31 -11.80
CA ASP A 10 -22.25 36.69 -12.44
C ASP A 10 -21.05 37.64 -12.66
N LEU A 11 -21.31 38.90 -13.04
CA LEU A 11 -20.25 39.87 -13.32
C LEU A 11 -19.36 40.15 -12.10
N TYR A 12 -19.89 40.00 -10.89
CA TYR A 12 -19.09 40.10 -9.67
C TYR A 12 -18.38 38.79 -9.33
N LEU A 13 -19.07 37.65 -9.47
CA LEU A 13 -18.52 36.34 -9.15
C LEU A 13 -17.32 36.00 -10.05
N LYS A 14 -17.41 36.33 -11.34
CA LYS A 14 -16.31 36.25 -12.32
C LYS A 14 -15.09 37.14 -11.97
N GLY A 15 -15.22 38.07 -11.01
CA GLY A 15 -14.13 38.89 -10.49
C GLY A 15 -13.36 38.28 -9.30
N LEU A 16 -13.83 37.18 -8.71
CA LEU A 16 -13.27 36.59 -7.48
C LEU A 16 -12.04 35.72 -7.77
N LYS A 17 -10.90 36.35 -8.09
CA LYS A 17 -9.66 35.67 -8.51
C LYS A 17 -8.88 34.91 -7.41
N THR A 18 -9.35 34.88 -6.17
CA THR A 18 -8.66 34.18 -5.07
C THR A 18 -9.65 33.43 -4.17
N THR A 19 -9.21 32.29 -3.63
CA THR A 19 -9.98 31.45 -2.70
C THR A 19 -10.46 32.23 -1.48
N ASN A 20 -9.65 33.15 -0.94
CA ASN A 20 -10.05 33.97 0.20
C ASN A 20 -11.19 34.92 -0.17
N ASN A 21 -11.13 35.61 -1.32
CA ASN A 21 -12.22 36.47 -1.78
C ASN A 21 -13.52 35.67 -1.99
N LYS A 22 -13.43 34.43 -2.50
CA LYS A 22 -14.58 33.51 -2.63
C LYS A 22 -15.17 33.13 -1.25
N ARG A 23 -14.31 32.80 -0.28
CA ARG A 23 -14.71 32.49 1.12
C ARG A 23 -15.39 33.67 1.80
N ASP A 24 -14.83 34.87 1.68
CA ASP A 24 -15.39 36.08 2.30
C ASP A 24 -16.78 36.43 1.76
N VAL A 25 -16.99 36.29 0.44
CA VAL A 25 -18.31 36.46 -0.19
C VAL A 25 -19.29 35.40 0.28
N LEU A 26 -18.91 34.12 0.27
CA LEU A 26 -19.81 33.03 0.66
C LEU A 26 -20.15 33.10 2.17
N ALA A 27 -19.20 33.50 3.02
CA ALA A 27 -19.43 33.76 4.44
C ALA A 27 -20.22 35.06 4.68
N ALA A 28 -20.25 36.01 3.74
CA ALA A 28 -21.18 37.14 3.80
C ALA A 28 -22.61 36.71 3.40
N ASP A 29 -22.77 35.79 2.46
CA ASP A 29 -24.07 35.22 2.07
C ASP A 29 -24.70 34.39 3.19
N VAL A 30 -23.97 33.45 3.83
CA VAL A 30 -24.50 32.67 4.97
C VAL A 30 -24.90 33.57 6.14
N ARG A 31 -24.18 34.69 6.37
CA ARG A 31 -24.52 35.69 7.41
C ARG A 31 -25.81 36.49 7.13
N ARG A 32 -26.34 36.48 5.90
CA ARG A 32 -27.60 37.17 5.55
C ARG A 32 -28.85 36.30 5.64
N LEU A 33 -28.70 34.97 5.78
CA LEU A 33 -29.85 34.08 5.91
C LEU A 33 -30.57 34.30 7.25
N THR A 34 -31.90 34.32 7.25
CA THR A 34 -32.71 34.32 8.48
C THR A 34 -32.59 32.97 9.20
N ASP A 35 -32.99 32.86 10.46
CA ASP A 35 -32.99 31.56 11.17
C ASP A 35 -34.11 30.61 10.70
N GLU A 36 -35.12 31.15 9.99
CA GLU A 36 -36.13 30.39 9.25
C GLU A 36 -35.57 29.83 7.93
N GLU A 37 -34.75 30.60 7.21
CA GLU A 37 -34.04 30.13 6.01
C GLU A 37 -33.00 29.07 6.35
N ALA A 38 -32.22 29.26 7.42
CA ALA A 38 -31.32 28.24 7.95
C ALA A 38 -31.04 28.47 9.45
N ASN A 39 -31.21 27.43 10.27
CA ASN A 39 -30.92 27.55 11.70
C ASN A 39 -29.43 27.80 12.01
N GLY A 40 -29.14 28.30 13.20
CA GLY A 40 -27.78 28.63 13.64
C GLY A 40 -26.76 27.47 13.53
N ALA A 41 -27.18 26.22 13.72
CA ALA A 41 -26.29 25.07 13.57
C ALA A 41 -25.90 24.80 12.11
N ALA A 42 -26.85 24.89 11.18
CA ALA A 42 -26.63 24.79 9.73
C ALA A 42 -25.71 25.92 9.22
N LYS A 43 -25.91 27.14 9.72
CA LYS A 43 -25.01 28.30 9.47
C LYS A 43 -23.59 28.02 9.98
N MET A 44 -23.45 27.61 11.23
CA MET A 44 -22.15 27.29 11.86
C MET A 44 -21.38 26.18 11.13
N ALA A 45 -22.07 25.09 10.77
CA ALA A 45 -21.48 24.00 9.98
C ALA A 45 -21.03 24.49 8.59
N THR A 46 -21.81 25.37 7.96
CA THR A 46 -21.43 25.96 6.67
C THR A 46 -20.23 26.92 6.81
N PHE A 47 -20.16 27.76 7.84
CA PHE A 47 -18.98 28.60 8.10
C PHE A 47 -17.71 27.75 8.27
N ALA A 48 -17.79 26.66 9.04
CA ALA A 48 -16.67 25.73 9.22
C ALA A 48 -16.21 25.15 7.87
N TRP A 49 -17.15 24.64 7.05
CA TRP A 49 -16.85 24.15 5.71
C TRP A 49 -16.26 25.23 4.79
N ILE A 50 -16.75 26.48 4.81
CA ILE A 50 -16.19 27.57 3.97
C ILE A 50 -14.69 27.75 4.24
N THR A 51 -14.22 27.64 5.49
CA THR A 51 -12.79 27.78 5.82
C THR A 51 -11.90 26.67 5.25
N THR A 52 -12.45 25.48 5.00
CA THR A 52 -11.69 24.31 4.54
C THR A 52 -11.96 23.95 3.07
N ALA A 53 -13.07 24.40 2.49
CA ALA A 53 -13.51 24.11 1.13
C ALA A 53 -12.45 24.49 0.07
N SER A 54 -12.35 23.66 -0.96
CA SER A 54 -11.52 23.88 -2.14
C SER A 54 -12.09 24.98 -3.06
N ASP A 55 -11.26 25.48 -3.97
CA ASP A 55 -11.64 26.58 -4.88
C ASP A 55 -12.82 26.20 -5.80
N ILE A 56 -12.87 24.93 -6.23
CA ILE A 56 -13.94 24.34 -7.07
C ILE A 56 -15.26 24.21 -6.27
N GLU A 57 -15.19 23.78 -5.01
CA GLU A 57 -16.36 23.71 -4.12
C GLU A 57 -16.97 25.09 -3.85
N LEU A 58 -16.11 26.11 -3.67
CA LEU A 58 -16.54 27.48 -3.47
C LEU A 58 -17.20 28.04 -4.73
N ASP A 59 -16.61 27.84 -5.91
CA ASP A 59 -17.21 28.25 -7.18
C ASP A 59 -18.57 27.58 -7.42
N GLY A 60 -18.66 26.26 -7.23
CA GLY A 60 -19.91 25.50 -7.37
C GLY A 60 -21.01 25.91 -6.39
N CYS A 61 -20.66 26.53 -5.26
CA CYS A 61 -21.62 27.04 -4.26
C CYS A 61 -22.02 28.51 -4.53
N LEU A 62 -21.12 29.30 -5.11
CA LEU A 62 -21.37 30.68 -5.54
C LEU A 62 -22.29 30.75 -6.77
N THR A 63 -22.27 29.74 -7.65
CA THR A 63 -23.15 29.66 -8.85
C THR A 63 -24.56 29.12 -8.58
N LEU A 64 -24.87 28.68 -7.36
CA LEU A 64 -26.22 28.23 -6.99
C LEU A 64 -27.24 29.38 -7.00
N SER A 65 -28.51 29.05 -7.29
CA SER A 65 -29.64 29.94 -6.98
C SER A 65 -29.73 30.22 -5.48
N LYS A 66 -30.52 31.22 -5.07
CA LYS A 66 -30.69 31.55 -3.64
C LYS A 66 -31.30 30.37 -2.87
N GLU A 67 -32.25 29.69 -3.48
CA GLU A 67 -33.02 28.56 -2.94
C GLU A 67 -32.11 27.32 -2.79
N ALA A 68 -31.42 26.95 -3.88
CA ALA A 68 -30.48 25.83 -3.87
C ALA A 68 -29.32 26.06 -2.88
N PHE A 69 -28.88 27.31 -2.69
CA PHE A 69 -27.91 27.68 -1.67
C PHE A 69 -28.48 27.55 -0.25
N ILE A 70 -29.70 28.01 -0.01
CA ILE A 70 -30.40 27.87 1.28
C ILE A 70 -30.50 26.39 1.67
N ASP A 71 -30.90 25.52 0.75
CA ASP A 71 -31.02 24.08 1.04
C ASP A 71 -29.65 23.38 1.18
N ALA A 72 -28.63 23.85 0.46
CA ALA A 72 -27.22 23.46 0.65
C ALA A 72 -26.62 23.95 1.99
N VAL A 73 -27.20 24.96 2.64
CA VAL A 73 -26.89 25.36 4.02
C VAL A 73 -27.65 24.48 5.01
N LYS A 74 -29.00 24.36 4.87
CA LYS A 74 -29.86 23.55 5.75
C LYS A 74 -29.34 22.12 5.92
N SER A 75 -28.97 21.47 4.81
CA SER A 75 -28.46 20.09 4.77
C SER A 75 -27.13 19.87 5.51
N LYS A 76 -26.44 20.93 5.96
CA LYS A 76 -25.23 20.85 6.80
C LYS A 76 -25.54 20.94 8.30
N GLY A 77 -26.79 21.19 8.70
CA GLY A 77 -27.25 21.13 10.09
C GLY A 77 -27.57 19.68 10.53
N PRO A 78 -27.32 19.31 11.80
CA PRO A 78 -27.64 17.98 12.30
C PRO A 78 -29.15 17.80 12.54
N THR A 79 -29.72 16.68 12.10
CA THR A 79 -31.06 16.24 12.49
C THR A 79 -31.07 15.70 13.93
N THR A 80 -31.97 16.23 14.75
CA THR A 80 -32.04 15.94 16.19
C THR A 80 -33.07 14.86 16.54
N ALA A 81 -32.89 14.25 17.73
CA ALA A 81 -33.62 13.11 18.30
C ALA A 81 -33.33 11.73 17.67
N GLY A 82 -33.42 10.67 18.49
CA GLY A 82 -33.20 9.26 18.11
C GLY A 82 -31.75 8.82 17.82
N VAL A 83 -30.83 9.74 17.52
CA VAL A 83 -29.43 9.40 17.17
C VAL A 83 -28.56 9.16 18.41
N GLN A 84 -28.71 9.96 19.48
CA GLN A 84 -27.82 9.89 20.66
C GLN A 84 -27.98 8.57 21.41
N GLU A 85 -29.21 8.13 21.66
CA GLU A 85 -29.52 6.87 22.35
C GLU A 85 -28.96 5.64 21.62
N LYS A 86 -28.96 5.68 20.28
CA LYS A 86 -28.32 4.65 19.43
C LYS A 86 -26.79 4.76 19.41
N ILE A 87 -26.23 5.96 19.58
CA ILE A 87 -24.78 6.14 19.78
C ILE A 87 -24.35 5.55 21.13
N ASP A 88 -25.09 5.82 22.19
CA ASP A 88 -24.75 5.35 23.54
C ASP A 88 -24.90 3.83 23.67
N GLN A 89 -25.77 3.21 22.85
CA GLN A 89 -25.81 1.77 22.64
C GLN A 89 -24.61 1.28 21.80
N ALA A 90 -24.41 1.80 20.59
CA ALA A 90 -23.32 1.36 19.71
C ALA A 90 -21.91 1.60 20.30
N ALA A 91 -21.75 2.57 21.20
CA ALA A 91 -20.52 2.84 21.93
C ALA A 91 -20.24 1.83 23.07
N ARG A 92 -21.27 1.13 23.58
CA ARG A 92 -21.09 -0.08 24.40
C ARG A 92 -20.64 -1.26 23.53
N ASP A 93 -21.18 -1.36 22.32
CA ASP A 93 -21.10 -2.58 21.52
C ASP A 93 -19.83 -2.65 20.61
N TYR A 94 -19.46 -1.57 19.88
CA TYR A 94 -18.38 -1.59 18.87
C TYR A 94 -17.56 -0.28 18.78
N PRO A 95 -16.46 -0.11 19.55
CA PRO A 95 -15.79 1.19 19.73
C PRO A 95 -14.89 1.75 18.57
N LEU A 96 -15.10 1.33 17.32
CA LEU A 96 -14.11 1.31 16.21
C LEU A 96 -14.78 1.65 14.84
N PHE A 97 -14.24 2.30 13.79
CA PHE A 97 -13.03 3.13 13.48
C PHE A 97 -13.22 3.78 12.08
N TYR A 98 -12.43 4.82 11.71
CA TYR A 98 -11.53 4.88 10.52
C TYR A 98 -10.90 6.28 10.31
N SER A 99 -9.88 6.40 9.42
CA SER A 99 -9.27 7.69 9.03
C SER A 99 -8.67 7.66 7.60
N PRO A 100 -9.05 8.59 6.67
CA PRO A 100 -8.48 8.68 5.31
C PRO A 100 -7.44 9.82 5.17
N ARG A 101 -6.31 9.61 4.45
CA ARG A 101 -5.29 10.68 4.28
C ARG A 101 -4.29 10.60 3.10
N LEU A 102 -4.64 9.99 1.96
CA LEU A 102 -3.75 9.89 0.78
C LEU A 102 -4.48 10.17 -0.54
N ALA A 103 -4.29 11.36 -1.14
CA ALA A 103 -4.42 11.65 -2.60
C ALA A 103 -4.18 13.15 -2.98
N ALA A 104 -3.01 13.72 -2.64
CA ALA A 104 -2.47 14.98 -3.21
C ALA A 104 -0.95 15.01 -2.90
N VAL A 105 -0.01 15.45 -3.73
CA VAL A 105 0.00 16.54 -4.74
C VAL A 105 0.92 16.20 -5.93
N SER A 106 0.56 16.57 -7.17
CA SER A 106 1.45 16.83 -8.33
C SER A 106 0.62 17.46 -9.46
N PRO A 107 1.03 18.57 -10.12
CA PRO A 107 1.85 18.49 -11.35
C PRO A 107 2.79 19.71 -11.62
N PHE A 108 3.37 19.76 -12.85
CA PHE A 108 4.26 20.78 -13.48
C PHE A 108 5.74 20.76 -13.02
N TRP A 109 6.73 20.44 -13.88
CA TRP A 109 7.09 21.09 -15.16
C TRP A 109 7.85 20.15 -16.14
N PHE A 110 7.95 20.54 -17.42
CA PHE A 110 8.79 19.90 -18.45
C PHE A 110 10.12 20.65 -18.65
N GLY A 111 11.20 19.95 -19.05
CA GLY A 111 12.48 20.56 -19.46
C GLY A 111 13.46 19.51 -20.00
N GLU A 112 14.17 19.83 -21.09
CA GLU A 112 14.99 18.87 -21.85
C GLU A 112 16.28 18.44 -21.12
N VAL A 113 16.58 17.13 -21.10
CA VAL A 113 17.97 16.61 -21.06
C VAL A 113 18.08 15.23 -21.73
N PHE A 114 18.18 15.15 -23.06
CA PHE A 114 18.45 13.87 -23.76
C PHE A 114 19.93 13.62 -24.11
N GLN A 115 20.88 14.37 -23.52
CA GLN A 115 22.33 14.22 -23.78
C GLN A 115 23.20 13.88 -22.55
N GLN A 116 22.66 13.80 -21.32
CA GLN A 116 23.49 13.49 -20.13
C GLN A 116 23.65 11.99 -19.82
N GLY A 117 22.78 11.10 -20.31
CA GLY A 117 22.77 9.68 -19.94
C GLY A 117 24.10 8.95 -20.21
N THR A 118 24.74 9.25 -21.35
CA THR A 118 26.02 8.64 -21.74
C THR A 118 27.18 9.11 -20.85
N PHE A 119 27.16 10.37 -20.41
CA PHE A 119 28.24 10.95 -19.58
C PHE A 119 28.24 10.36 -18.16
N TYR A 120 27.07 10.19 -17.55
CA TYR A 120 26.96 9.61 -16.21
C TYR A 120 27.39 8.13 -16.19
N THR A 121 26.99 7.33 -17.17
CA THR A 121 27.24 5.88 -17.19
C THR A 121 28.74 5.53 -17.20
N VAL A 122 29.54 6.28 -17.98
CA VAL A 122 31.00 6.11 -18.03
C VAL A 122 31.65 6.61 -16.73
N THR A 123 31.23 7.78 -16.25
CA THR A 123 31.79 8.41 -15.04
C THR A 123 31.53 7.58 -13.77
N PHE A 124 30.35 7.00 -13.62
CA PHE A 124 29.96 6.20 -12.44
C PHE A 124 30.86 4.96 -12.30
N THR A 125 31.02 4.23 -13.40
CA THR A 125 31.76 2.95 -13.45
C THR A 125 33.26 3.17 -13.22
N ALA A 126 33.84 4.21 -13.82
CA ALA A 126 35.27 4.50 -13.73
C ALA A 126 35.72 5.09 -12.37
N ILE A 127 34.84 5.78 -11.63
CA ILE A 127 35.24 6.48 -10.40
C ILE A 127 34.83 5.72 -9.12
N ILE A 128 33.59 5.23 -9.03
CA ILE A 128 33.07 4.69 -7.77
C ILE A 128 33.70 3.34 -7.44
N VAL A 129 33.93 2.47 -8.43
CA VAL A 129 34.50 1.14 -8.19
C VAL A 129 35.96 1.24 -7.69
N PRO A 130 36.89 1.98 -8.34
CA PRO A 130 38.25 2.15 -7.80
C PRO A 130 38.27 2.88 -6.45
N THR A 131 37.45 3.92 -6.27
CA THR A 131 37.38 4.66 -5.00
C THR A 131 36.92 3.75 -3.86
N TYR A 132 35.88 2.92 -4.08
CA TYR A 132 35.43 1.94 -3.11
C TYR A 132 36.52 0.94 -2.73
N PHE A 133 37.27 0.39 -3.70
CA PHE A 133 38.39 -0.50 -3.40
C PHE A 133 39.54 0.19 -2.67
N VAL A 134 39.88 1.44 -3.01
CA VAL A 134 40.92 2.22 -2.32
C VAL A 134 40.51 2.56 -0.89
N THR A 135 39.29 3.04 -0.65
CA THR A 135 38.79 3.32 0.71
C THR A 135 38.69 2.05 1.54
N ARG A 136 38.27 0.92 0.96
CA ARG A 136 38.19 -0.37 1.64
C ARG A 136 39.57 -0.96 1.94
N ARG A 137 40.57 -0.74 1.07
CA ARG A 137 42.00 -1.03 1.30
C ARG A 137 42.55 -0.19 2.46
N ALA A 138 42.27 1.11 2.50
CA ALA A 138 42.68 1.99 3.59
C ALA A 138 42.04 1.61 4.94
N TYR A 139 40.76 1.22 4.95
CA TYR A 139 40.06 0.73 6.15
C TYR A 139 40.67 -0.59 6.66
N TRP A 140 40.98 -1.54 5.77
CA TRP A 140 41.68 -2.79 6.13
C TRP A 140 43.09 -2.52 6.67
N LEU A 141 43.87 -1.64 6.03
CA LEU A 141 45.20 -1.25 6.50
C LEU A 141 45.17 -0.61 7.89
N ARG A 142 44.15 0.22 8.19
CA ARG A 142 43.94 0.73 9.56
C ARG A 142 43.62 -0.36 10.58
N LYS A 143 42.89 -1.43 10.22
CA LYS A 143 42.70 -2.59 11.11
C LYS A 143 43.99 -3.39 11.32
N PHE A 144 44.84 -3.54 10.30
CA PHE A 144 46.13 -4.21 10.44
C PHE A 144 47.12 -3.49 11.39
N ALA A 145 46.98 -2.17 11.59
CA ALA A 145 47.80 -1.41 12.52
C ALA A 145 47.52 -1.70 14.01
N ALA A 146 46.47 -2.45 14.33
CA ALA A 146 46.06 -2.80 15.70
C ALA A 146 46.39 -4.27 16.10
N VAL A 147 47.18 -4.98 15.29
CA VAL A 147 47.56 -6.38 15.52
C VAL A 147 48.77 -6.47 16.46
N PRO A 148 48.83 -7.43 17.41
CA PRO A 148 49.98 -7.62 18.30
C PRO A 148 51.31 -7.87 17.55
N LYS A 149 52.43 -7.44 18.15
CA LYS A 149 53.78 -7.53 17.56
C LYS A 149 54.21 -8.96 17.16
N THR A 150 53.63 -9.99 17.78
CA THR A 150 53.91 -11.41 17.49
C THR A 150 53.51 -11.81 16.07
N ASP A 151 52.37 -11.32 15.58
CA ASP A 151 51.84 -11.72 14.26
C ASP A 151 52.37 -10.84 13.13
N GLN A 152 53.05 -9.75 13.47
CA GLN A 152 53.65 -8.79 12.52
C GLN A 152 54.68 -9.47 11.61
N LEU A 153 55.44 -10.44 12.14
CA LEU A 153 56.33 -11.33 11.38
C LEU A 153 55.62 -12.17 10.31
N MET A 154 54.36 -12.56 10.54
CA MET A 154 53.57 -13.31 9.56
C MET A 154 53.08 -12.39 8.44
N ILE A 155 52.70 -11.15 8.78
CA ILE A 155 52.25 -10.10 7.85
C ILE A 155 53.40 -9.65 6.94
N ASP A 156 54.59 -9.42 7.48
CA ASP A 156 55.74 -8.98 6.69
C ASP A 156 56.30 -10.11 5.79
N ARG A 157 56.24 -11.37 6.25
CA ARG A 157 56.50 -12.55 5.41
C ARG A 157 55.50 -12.68 4.26
N TRP A 158 54.25 -12.24 4.44
CA TRP A 158 53.25 -12.14 3.36
C TRP A 158 53.55 -10.99 2.38
N ARG A 159 53.91 -9.80 2.88
CA ARG A 159 54.27 -8.64 2.05
C ARG A 159 55.46 -8.92 1.14
N TYR A 160 56.51 -9.56 1.68
CA TYR A 160 57.69 -9.96 0.91
C TYR A 160 57.33 -10.91 -0.25
N LYS A 161 56.47 -11.91 0.00
CA LYS A 161 55.99 -12.84 -1.04
C LYS A 161 55.13 -12.18 -2.14
N LEU A 162 54.62 -10.97 -1.92
CA LEU A 162 53.79 -10.22 -2.87
C LEU A 162 54.48 -8.98 -3.46
N GLY A 163 55.77 -8.76 -3.16
CA GLY A 163 56.53 -7.61 -3.68
C GLY A 163 55.99 -6.23 -3.28
N MET A 164 55.23 -6.15 -2.19
CA MET A 164 54.56 -4.90 -1.79
C MET A 164 55.48 -4.01 -0.91
N PRO A 165 55.67 -2.72 -1.24
CA PRO A 165 56.47 -1.80 -0.44
C PRO A 165 55.79 -1.43 0.90
N HIS A 166 56.59 -0.94 1.86
CA HIS A 166 56.07 -0.46 3.14
C HIS A 166 55.22 0.80 2.98
N ALA A 167 53.94 0.70 3.35
CA ALA A 167 53.02 1.84 3.35
C ALA A 167 53.11 2.64 4.66
N THR A 168 53.71 3.83 4.60
CA THR A 168 53.55 4.87 5.64
C THR A 168 52.30 5.71 5.36
N PRO A 169 51.75 6.48 6.33
CA PRO A 169 50.65 7.40 6.09
C PRO A 169 50.93 8.36 4.91
N ASP A 170 52.16 8.84 4.80
CA ASP A 170 52.60 9.82 3.81
C ASP A 170 52.60 9.23 2.39
N THR A 171 53.02 7.97 2.23
CA THR A 171 52.94 7.27 0.93
C THR A 171 51.49 7.08 0.47
N VAL A 172 50.57 6.78 1.40
CA VAL A 172 49.15 6.64 1.09
C VAL A 172 48.52 7.99 0.72
N GLU A 173 48.93 9.08 1.35
CA GLU A 173 48.46 10.41 0.98
C GLU A 173 49.05 10.89 -0.37
N ALA A 174 50.31 10.55 -0.67
CA ALA A 174 50.93 10.83 -1.96
C ALA A 174 50.21 10.13 -3.13
N ASP A 175 49.90 8.83 -2.99
CA ASP A 175 49.13 8.05 -3.99
C ASP A 175 47.72 8.63 -4.22
N LEU A 176 47.05 9.08 -3.15
CA LEU A 176 45.74 9.74 -3.25
C LEU A 176 45.82 11.09 -3.97
N ARG A 177 46.84 11.92 -3.63
CA ARG A 177 47.06 13.23 -4.26
C ARG A 177 47.42 13.10 -5.75
N SER A 178 48.24 12.12 -6.14
CA SER A 178 48.64 11.91 -7.54
C SER A 178 47.49 11.42 -8.41
N SER A 179 46.65 10.52 -7.87
CA SER A 179 45.54 9.89 -8.60
C SER A 179 44.35 10.83 -8.86
N LEU A 180 44.06 11.77 -7.95
CA LEU A 180 42.86 12.61 -8.00
C LEU A 180 43.01 13.94 -8.76
N MET A 181 44.23 14.39 -9.05
CA MET A 181 44.49 15.77 -9.52
C MET A 181 44.30 16.04 -11.02
N LYS A 182 43.99 15.02 -11.84
CA LYS A 182 43.93 15.17 -13.32
C LYS A 182 42.51 15.28 -13.93
N SER A 183 41.44 15.34 -13.13
CA SER A 183 40.07 15.39 -13.68
C SER A 183 39.08 16.29 -12.91
N PHE A 184 38.52 17.24 -13.65
CA PHE A 184 37.29 18.01 -13.40
C PHE A 184 37.19 19.02 -12.24
N CYS A 185 36.37 20.06 -12.48
CA CYS A 185 36.07 21.15 -11.57
C CYS A 185 34.74 20.90 -10.82
N GLY A 186 34.77 20.94 -9.49
CA GLY A 186 33.56 20.70 -8.66
C GLY A 186 33.80 20.73 -7.15
N ARG A 187 34.70 21.59 -6.67
CA ARG A 187 35.36 21.47 -5.35
C ARG A 187 34.47 21.68 -4.09
N GLY A 188 33.16 21.86 -4.24
CA GLY A 188 32.23 22.09 -3.12
C GLY A 188 31.55 20.81 -2.61
N ALA A 189 30.58 20.30 -3.38
CA ALA A 189 29.66 19.24 -2.93
C ALA A 189 30.37 17.91 -2.59
N THR A 190 31.34 17.49 -3.40
CA THR A 190 32.04 16.20 -3.22
C THR A 190 32.82 16.14 -1.91
N LEU A 191 33.46 17.25 -1.50
CA LEU A 191 34.18 17.31 -0.22
C LEU A 191 33.23 17.34 0.98
N ALA A 192 32.06 17.98 0.86
CA ALA A 192 31.02 17.92 1.90
C ALA A 192 30.44 16.50 2.06
N TYR A 193 30.20 15.80 0.96
CA TYR A 193 29.76 14.41 0.97
C TYR A 193 30.80 13.48 1.62
N ILE A 194 32.07 13.64 1.26
CA ILE A 194 33.19 12.88 1.84
C ILE A 194 33.37 13.19 3.33
N ALA A 195 33.29 14.46 3.75
CA ALA A 195 33.38 14.83 5.17
C ALA A 195 32.24 14.21 6.01
N THR A 196 31.02 14.15 5.44
CA THR A 196 29.86 13.52 6.07
C THR A 196 30.04 12.00 6.21
N LEU A 197 30.69 11.35 5.23
CA LEU A 197 31.04 9.93 5.24
C LEU A 197 32.21 9.55 6.16
N ILE A 198 33.10 10.49 6.49
CA ILE A 198 34.30 10.26 7.31
C ILE A 198 34.13 10.75 8.76
N GLY A 199 33.10 11.56 9.06
CA GLY A 199 32.70 11.91 10.42
C GLY A 199 33.58 12.97 11.11
N THR A 200 34.24 13.83 10.35
CA THR A 200 35.04 14.95 10.89
C THR A 200 34.19 16.22 11.06
N ARG A 201 34.50 17.06 12.07
CA ARG A 201 33.73 18.28 12.37
C ARG A 201 33.83 19.30 11.24
N ILE A 202 32.67 19.84 10.82
CA ILE A 202 32.56 20.88 9.78
C ILE A 202 33.15 22.21 10.29
N PRO A 203 34.02 22.90 9.53
CA PRO A 203 34.57 24.21 9.92
C PRO A 203 33.51 25.31 10.08
N GLU A 204 33.74 26.24 11.03
CA GLU A 204 32.74 27.22 11.47
C GLU A 204 32.20 28.16 10.37
N PHE A 205 32.99 28.42 9.33
CA PHE A 205 32.58 29.22 8.18
C PHE A 205 31.26 28.74 7.56
N PHE A 206 31.05 27.42 7.46
CA PHE A 206 29.80 26.85 6.93
C PHE A 206 28.65 26.95 7.94
N ARG A 207 28.93 26.82 9.24
CA ARG A 207 27.92 26.90 10.32
C ARG A 207 27.21 28.26 10.32
N LYS A 208 27.96 29.35 10.07
CA LYS A 208 27.42 30.72 10.04
C LYS A 208 26.46 30.98 8.86
N ARG A 209 26.60 30.25 7.74
CA ARG A 209 25.70 30.36 6.58
C ARG A 209 24.42 29.53 6.75
N TRP A 210 24.46 28.43 7.50
CA TRP A 210 23.30 27.55 7.73
C TRP A 210 22.22 28.19 8.62
N ASN A 211 22.63 28.86 9.70
CA ASN A 211 21.70 29.46 10.68
C ASN A 211 20.76 30.52 10.07
N ASN A 212 21.22 31.28 9.07
CA ASN A 212 20.40 32.30 8.40
C ASN A 212 19.32 31.70 7.49
N THR A 213 19.51 30.48 6.99
CA THR A 213 18.49 29.76 6.20
C THR A 213 17.48 29.06 7.12
N ALA A 214 17.95 28.50 8.25
CA ALA A 214 17.10 27.78 9.20
C ALA A 214 16.01 28.68 9.82
N ASN A 215 16.34 29.90 10.21
CA ASN A 215 15.41 30.82 10.87
C ASN A 215 14.20 31.24 10.01
N THR A 216 14.26 31.08 8.69
CA THR A 216 13.13 31.36 7.78
C THR A 216 12.12 30.20 7.75
N ALA A 217 12.57 28.96 7.98
CA ALA A 217 11.70 27.78 7.96
C ALA A 217 10.91 27.60 9.28
N THR A 218 11.51 27.93 10.43
CA THR A 218 10.93 27.66 11.76
C THR A 218 9.73 28.54 12.13
N LYS A 219 9.30 29.48 11.28
CA LYS A 219 8.07 30.28 11.48
C LYS A 219 6.80 29.68 10.86
N ALA A 220 6.89 28.55 10.15
CA ALA A 220 5.77 28.01 9.36
C ALA A 220 4.99 26.85 10.01
N THR A 221 5.37 26.37 11.20
CA THR A 221 4.92 25.06 11.73
C THR A 221 4.05 25.09 13.00
N ASN A 222 3.63 26.27 13.48
CA ASN A 222 2.97 26.43 14.79
C ASN A 222 1.45 26.72 14.77
N THR A 223 0.66 25.98 13.96
CA THR A 223 -0.82 25.92 14.14
C THR A 223 -1.43 24.63 13.56
N THR A 224 -1.68 23.61 14.38
CA THR A 224 -2.76 22.62 14.10
C THR A 224 -3.27 21.91 15.37
N LYS A 225 -4.21 22.55 16.08
CA LYS A 225 -5.10 21.88 17.06
C LYS A 225 -6.53 21.90 16.50
N ALA A 226 -6.94 20.84 15.81
CA ALA A 226 -8.33 20.53 15.44
C ALA A 226 -8.38 19.05 14.98
N THR A 227 -8.74 18.05 15.79
CA THR A 227 -10.08 17.65 16.28
C THR A 227 -11.13 17.40 15.19
N ASN A 228 -11.11 16.16 14.67
CA ASN A 228 -12.25 15.29 14.41
C ASN A 228 -13.58 15.91 13.91
N THR A 229 -13.85 15.87 12.60
CA THR A 229 -15.23 15.92 12.05
C THR A 229 -15.36 15.17 10.71
N ALA A 230 -14.88 13.92 10.62
CA ALA A 230 -14.85 13.15 9.36
C ALA A 230 -15.18 11.65 9.52
N THR A 231 -16.07 11.29 10.45
CA THR A 231 -16.42 9.87 10.72
C THR A 231 -17.91 9.68 11.07
N LYS A 232 -18.80 10.26 10.25
CA LYS A 232 -20.24 9.95 10.22
C LYS A 232 -20.76 9.99 8.78
N ALA A 233 -20.29 9.05 7.96
CA ALA A 233 -20.81 8.76 6.61
C ALA A 233 -20.39 7.35 6.16
N VAL A 234 -20.52 6.36 7.06
CA VAL A 234 -20.82 4.99 6.60
C VAL A 234 -22.33 4.95 6.52
N ASP A 235 -22.87 5.48 5.41
CA ASP A 235 -24.26 5.19 5.09
C ASP A 235 -24.38 3.68 4.93
N ILE A 236 -25.36 3.10 5.63
CA ILE A 236 -25.78 1.74 5.35
C ILE A 236 -26.37 1.80 3.95
N VAL A 237 -25.58 1.37 2.96
CA VAL A 237 -26.07 1.10 1.61
C VAL A 237 -27.18 0.08 1.78
N THR A 238 -28.43 0.57 1.76
CA THR A 238 -29.60 -0.29 1.78
C THR A 238 -29.45 -1.21 0.56
N PRO A 239 -29.37 -2.53 0.73
CA PRO A 239 -29.04 -3.43 -0.37
C PRO A 239 -30.04 -3.18 -1.52
N PRO A 240 -29.56 -3.06 -2.78
CA PRO A 240 -30.38 -2.55 -3.87
C PRO A 240 -31.74 -3.23 -3.93
N THR A 241 -32.80 -2.43 -3.87
CA THR A 241 -34.19 -2.90 -3.69
C THR A 241 -34.61 -3.81 -4.85
N GLY A 242 -34.47 -5.11 -4.64
CA GLY A 242 -34.63 -6.15 -5.66
C GLY A 242 -33.70 -7.36 -5.46
N VAL A 243 -32.53 -7.18 -4.83
CA VAL A 243 -31.57 -8.29 -4.59
C VAL A 243 -32.02 -9.16 -3.41
N LYS A 244 -32.22 -10.47 -3.67
CA LYS A 244 -32.56 -11.47 -2.64
C LYS A 244 -31.30 -12.18 -2.15
N PHE A 245 -30.97 -12.01 -0.87
CA PHE A 245 -29.87 -12.73 -0.21
C PHE A 245 -30.41 -14.01 0.44
N LEU A 246 -29.82 -15.16 0.09
CA LEU A 246 -30.25 -16.47 0.57
C LEU A 246 -29.10 -17.16 1.32
N PHE A 247 -29.07 -16.98 2.63
CA PHE A 247 -28.07 -17.60 3.51
C PHE A 247 -28.33 -19.09 3.74
N SER A 248 -27.32 -19.81 4.21
CA SER A 248 -27.31 -21.28 4.38
C SER A 248 -27.55 -22.12 3.12
N LYS A 249 -27.61 -21.49 1.93
CA LYS A 249 -27.73 -22.15 0.63
C LYS A 249 -26.34 -22.51 0.06
N LYS A 250 -25.76 -23.60 0.58
CA LYS A 250 -24.49 -24.15 0.06
C LYS A 250 -24.72 -24.87 -1.26
N ALA A 251 -24.22 -24.30 -2.36
CA ALA A 251 -24.30 -24.92 -3.69
C ALA A 251 -23.40 -26.16 -3.76
N ILE A 252 -23.93 -27.27 -4.28
CA ILE A 252 -23.20 -28.55 -4.41
C ILE A 252 -23.00 -28.98 -5.86
N ARG A 253 -23.86 -28.53 -6.77
CA ARG A 253 -23.94 -28.98 -8.17
C ARG A 253 -24.66 -27.94 -9.02
N VAL A 254 -24.36 -27.90 -10.31
CA VAL A 254 -25.07 -27.09 -11.31
C VAL A 254 -25.33 -27.94 -12.56
N GLU A 255 -26.37 -27.60 -13.31
CA GLU A 255 -26.68 -28.12 -14.65
C GLU A 255 -27.02 -26.93 -15.55
N GLU A 256 -26.84 -27.05 -16.86
CA GLU A 256 -27.30 -26.04 -17.82
C GLU A 256 -27.94 -26.64 -19.06
N THR A 257 -28.82 -25.85 -19.66
CA THR A 257 -29.38 -26.03 -21.01
C THR A 257 -28.88 -24.88 -21.90
N GLU A 258 -29.36 -24.80 -23.14
CA GLU A 258 -29.03 -23.66 -24.00
C GLU A 258 -29.62 -22.32 -23.52
N LYS A 259 -30.63 -22.35 -22.64
CA LYS A 259 -31.41 -21.17 -22.23
C LYS A 259 -31.22 -20.78 -20.76
N GLU A 260 -31.04 -21.76 -19.88
CA GLU A 260 -31.04 -21.57 -18.42
C GLU A 260 -30.03 -22.50 -17.75
N ALA A 261 -29.54 -22.11 -16.57
CA ALA A 261 -28.79 -22.97 -15.67
C ALA A 261 -29.50 -23.12 -14.32
N THR A 262 -29.35 -24.29 -13.69
CA THR A 262 -29.96 -24.65 -12.41
C THR A 262 -28.89 -25.05 -11.40
N VAL A 263 -28.79 -24.30 -10.31
CA VAL A 263 -27.96 -24.67 -9.15
C VAL A 263 -28.76 -25.49 -8.14
N TYR A 264 -28.14 -26.54 -7.61
CA TYR A 264 -28.67 -27.42 -6.58
C TYR A 264 -27.91 -27.19 -5.26
N PHE A 265 -28.65 -27.17 -4.16
CA PHE A 265 -28.14 -26.88 -2.82
C PHE A 265 -28.15 -28.12 -1.92
N GLU A 266 -27.31 -28.09 -0.88
CA GLU A 266 -27.15 -29.18 0.10
C GLU A 266 -28.44 -29.51 0.86
N ASP A 267 -29.38 -28.57 0.97
CA ASP A 267 -30.70 -28.76 1.59
C ASP A 267 -31.77 -29.34 0.63
N GLY A 268 -31.36 -29.83 -0.54
CA GLY A 268 -32.24 -30.39 -1.57
C GLY A 268 -33.01 -29.36 -2.39
N THR A 269 -32.93 -28.07 -2.07
CA THR A 269 -33.55 -27.02 -2.90
C THR A 269 -32.74 -26.73 -4.16
N LYS A 270 -33.36 -26.09 -5.14
CA LYS A 270 -32.72 -25.66 -6.39
C LYS A 270 -33.21 -24.29 -6.83
N LEU A 271 -32.40 -23.57 -7.60
CA LEU A 271 -32.75 -22.30 -8.24
C LEU A 271 -32.29 -22.30 -9.70
N THR A 272 -33.11 -21.73 -10.58
CA THR A 272 -32.88 -21.68 -12.02
C THR A 272 -32.82 -20.21 -12.48
N ALA A 273 -31.90 -19.89 -13.39
CA ALA A 273 -31.64 -18.54 -13.89
C ALA A 273 -31.03 -18.55 -15.31
N ASP A 274 -31.12 -17.42 -16.02
CA ASP A 274 -30.55 -17.23 -17.37
C ASP A 274 -29.01 -17.24 -17.39
N LEU A 275 -28.39 -17.01 -16.23
CA LEU A 275 -26.94 -17.01 -15.98
C LEU A 275 -26.67 -17.33 -14.50
N ILE A 276 -25.67 -18.17 -14.22
CA ILE A 276 -25.15 -18.44 -12.87
C ILE A 276 -23.69 -17.96 -12.80
N VAL A 277 -23.33 -17.25 -11.73
CA VAL A 277 -21.97 -16.70 -11.52
C VAL A 277 -21.39 -17.23 -10.21
N GLY A 278 -20.39 -18.12 -10.34
CA GLY A 278 -19.69 -18.77 -9.25
C GLY A 278 -18.56 -17.92 -8.66
N PHE A 279 -18.85 -17.23 -7.56
CA PHE A 279 -17.85 -16.70 -6.62
C PHE A 279 -17.66 -17.64 -5.41
N ASP A 280 -17.72 -18.96 -5.63
CA ASP A 280 -17.68 -20.00 -4.59
C ASP A 280 -16.26 -20.39 -4.12
N GLY A 281 -15.27 -19.56 -4.45
CA GLY A 281 -13.93 -19.56 -3.86
C GLY A 281 -13.02 -20.72 -4.27
N ILE A 282 -11.87 -20.85 -3.62
CA ILE A 282 -10.78 -21.74 -4.08
C ILE A 282 -11.18 -23.22 -4.20
N HIS A 283 -12.18 -23.69 -3.43
CA HIS A 283 -12.74 -25.05 -3.51
C HIS A 283 -13.99 -25.16 -4.40
N SER A 284 -14.18 -24.22 -5.33
CA SER A 284 -15.36 -24.08 -6.21
C SER A 284 -15.89 -25.39 -6.79
N LYS A 285 -17.22 -25.56 -6.70
CA LYS A 285 -17.98 -26.59 -7.42
C LYS A 285 -18.39 -26.11 -8.82
N MET A 286 -18.59 -24.81 -9.00
CA MET A 286 -18.87 -24.24 -10.32
C MET A 286 -17.68 -24.42 -11.28
N ARG A 287 -16.44 -24.36 -10.77
CA ARG A 287 -15.22 -24.63 -11.56
C ARG A 287 -15.20 -26.04 -12.15
N ALA A 288 -15.55 -27.05 -11.36
CA ALA A 288 -15.56 -28.44 -11.83
C ALA A 288 -16.58 -28.65 -12.96
N HIS A 289 -17.70 -27.92 -12.95
CA HIS A 289 -18.67 -27.90 -14.05
C HIS A 289 -18.14 -27.18 -15.29
N VAL A 290 -17.60 -25.95 -15.15
CA VAL A 290 -17.08 -25.15 -16.28
C VAL A 290 -15.93 -25.85 -17.00
N ILE A 291 -15.09 -26.58 -16.28
CA ILE A 291 -13.99 -27.40 -16.82
C ILE A 291 -14.49 -28.77 -17.35
N GLY A 292 -15.68 -29.21 -16.96
CA GLY A 292 -16.23 -30.53 -17.24
C GLY A 292 -15.59 -31.67 -16.44
N ASN A 293 -14.69 -31.36 -15.49
CA ASN A 293 -14.08 -32.31 -14.56
C ASN A 293 -13.43 -31.58 -13.36
N ASP A 294 -13.14 -32.32 -12.30
CA ASP A 294 -12.61 -31.82 -11.02
C ASP A 294 -11.08 -31.95 -10.90
N SER A 295 -10.35 -31.86 -12.03
CA SER A 295 -8.87 -32.00 -12.06
C SER A 295 -8.11 -30.80 -11.49
N ILE A 296 -8.65 -29.58 -11.64
CA ILE A 296 -7.98 -28.36 -11.15
C ILE A 296 -8.23 -28.19 -9.65
N LYS A 297 -7.27 -28.72 -8.88
CA LYS A 297 -7.19 -28.62 -7.42
C LYS A 297 -6.35 -27.43 -6.95
N PRO A 298 -6.64 -26.87 -5.76
CA PRO A 298 -5.74 -25.93 -5.08
C PRO A 298 -4.41 -26.62 -4.76
N ARG A 299 -3.30 -25.92 -4.97
CA ARG A 299 -1.95 -26.39 -4.67
C ARG A 299 -1.39 -25.61 -3.48
N TYR A 300 -0.93 -26.31 -2.45
CA TYR A 300 -0.22 -25.68 -1.35
C TYR A 300 1.14 -25.14 -1.84
N THR A 301 1.44 -23.89 -1.50
CA THR A 301 2.63 -23.16 -2.01
C THR A 301 3.92 -23.45 -1.25
N GLY A 302 3.87 -24.30 -0.21
CA GLY A 302 4.96 -24.52 0.75
C GLY A 302 5.06 -23.44 1.84
N GLN A 303 4.16 -22.45 1.83
CA GLN A 303 4.17 -21.33 2.77
C GLN A 303 2.85 -21.20 3.53
N THR A 304 2.94 -20.86 4.81
CA THR A 304 1.80 -20.57 5.70
C THR A 304 1.99 -19.19 6.31
N GLY A 305 0.97 -18.35 6.22
CA GLY A 305 0.90 -17.12 6.99
C GLY A 305 0.50 -17.45 8.42
N ILE A 306 1.36 -17.18 9.40
CA ILE A 306 1.00 -17.24 10.82
C ILE A 306 0.74 -15.80 11.25
N ALA A 307 -0.54 -15.48 11.44
CA ALA A 307 -0.98 -14.17 11.89
C ALA A 307 -1.24 -14.21 13.40
N ALA A 308 -0.85 -13.16 14.12
CA ALA A 308 -1.16 -13.03 15.54
C ALA A 308 -1.38 -11.56 15.92
N SER A 309 -2.16 -11.30 16.96
CA SER A 309 -2.41 -9.95 17.46
C SER A 309 -1.70 -9.71 18.80
N ALA A 310 -1.12 -8.51 18.95
CA ALA A 310 -0.41 -8.06 20.13
C ALA A 310 -0.84 -6.63 20.51
N GLN A 311 -0.82 -6.32 21.81
CA GLN A 311 -1.04 -4.96 22.29
C GLN A 311 0.23 -4.13 22.07
N LYS A 312 0.11 -2.99 21.39
CA LYS A 312 1.22 -2.08 21.07
C LYS A 312 1.98 -1.58 22.29
N ALA A 313 1.30 -1.43 23.43
CA ALA A 313 1.94 -1.10 24.72
C ALA A 313 3.03 -2.10 25.13
N ASN A 314 2.96 -3.35 24.65
CA ASN A 314 3.94 -4.40 24.90
C ASN A 314 5.05 -4.43 23.82
N ILE A 315 4.91 -3.68 22.73
CA ILE A 315 5.85 -3.67 21.59
C ILE A 315 6.88 -2.57 21.77
N ARG A 316 8.15 -2.96 21.83
CA ARG A 316 9.29 -2.06 22.00
C ARG A 316 9.80 -1.63 20.63
N PHE A 317 9.52 -0.39 20.22
CA PHE A 317 10.03 0.16 18.96
C PHE A 317 11.42 0.82 19.16
N PRO A 318 12.44 0.51 18.34
CA PRO A 318 13.77 1.11 18.47
C PRO A 318 13.78 2.64 18.34
N SER A 319 14.52 3.30 19.24
CA SER A 319 14.71 4.75 19.21
C SER A 319 15.48 5.19 17.96
N GLY A 320 14.88 6.08 17.16
CA GLY A 320 15.48 6.62 15.93
C GLY A 320 15.11 5.90 14.63
N GLY A 321 14.34 4.81 14.68
CA GLY A 321 13.76 4.16 13.50
C GLY A 321 12.34 4.63 13.18
N ASP A 322 12.03 4.88 11.90
CA ASP A 322 10.70 5.35 11.47
C ASP A 322 9.72 4.18 11.22
N TYR A 323 9.42 3.41 12.28
CA TYR A 323 8.57 2.22 12.24
C TYR A 323 7.07 2.55 12.13
N ARG A 324 6.68 3.31 11.09
CA ARG A 324 5.27 3.61 10.82
C ARG A 324 4.54 2.35 10.38
N LEU A 325 3.32 2.16 10.89
CA LEU A 325 2.43 1.08 10.47
C LEU A 325 1.60 1.53 9.24
N PRO A 326 1.37 0.66 8.24
CA PRO A 326 1.89 -0.71 8.12
C PRO A 326 3.39 -0.76 7.80
N CYS A 327 4.12 -1.67 8.44
CA CYS A 327 5.55 -1.88 8.24
C CYS A 327 5.83 -3.31 7.77
N ALA A 328 6.84 -3.48 6.91
CA ALA A 328 7.29 -4.76 6.36
C ALA A 328 8.78 -4.91 6.60
N ILE A 329 9.16 -5.81 7.51
CA ILE A 329 10.54 -6.04 7.94
C ILE A 329 11.06 -7.29 7.23
N PHE A 330 12.06 -7.12 6.36
CA PHE A 330 12.66 -8.20 5.57
C PHE A 330 13.97 -8.67 6.19
N GLY A 331 14.27 -9.96 6.06
CA GLY A 331 15.53 -10.55 6.50
C GLY A 331 15.79 -11.93 5.88
N GLN A 332 16.87 -12.59 6.30
CA GLN A 332 17.22 -13.94 5.83
C GLN A 332 16.12 -14.98 6.13
N LYS A 333 15.34 -14.78 7.19
CA LYS A 333 14.19 -15.63 7.59
C LYS A 333 12.87 -15.26 6.91
N GLY A 334 12.88 -14.38 5.91
CA GLY A 334 11.72 -14.02 5.09
C GLY A 334 11.17 -12.62 5.40
N LEU A 335 9.84 -12.52 5.48
CA LEU A 335 9.11 -11.28 5.77
C LEU A 335 8.33 -11.41 7.08
N PHE A 336 8.52 -10.42 7.96
CA PHE A 336 7.64 -10.12 9.08
C PHE A 336 6.87 -8.81 8.81
N ALA A 337 5.55 -8.88 8.66
CA ALA A 337 4.71 -7.70 8.46
C ALA A 337 3.97 -7.32 9.76
N ILE A 338 3.77 -6.02 10.00
CA ILE A 338 3.01 -5.50 11.15
C ILE A 338 2.10 -4.34 10.72
N PHE A 339 0.87 -4.33 11.22
CA PHE A 339 -0.13 -3.29 10.92
C PHE A 339 -1.09 -3.07 12.09
N SER A 340 -1.63 -1.86 12.21
CA SER A 340 -2.73 -1.58 13.14
C SER A 340 -3.94 -2.42 12.73
N SER A 341 -4.48 -3.21 13.64
CA SER A 341 -5.63 -4.09 13.40
C SER A 341 -6.86 -3.66 14.18
N ASP A 342 -6.69 -2.94 15.29
CA ASP A 342 -7.69 -1.97 15.69
C ASP A 342 -7.59 -0.71 14.80
N ALA A 343 -8.68 0.06 14.84
CA ALA A 343 -8.68 1.63 14.63
C ALA A 343 -8.11 3.74 15.87
N LYS A 344 -7.62 3.82 17.25
CA LYS A 344 -6.77 4.76 18.00
C LYS A 344 -5.28 4.46 17.74
N GLY A 345 -4.93 3.16 17.73
CA GLY A 345 -3.69 2.62 17.18
C GLY A 345 -3.05 1.54 18.04
N GLU A 346 -3.80 0.79 18.87
CA GLU A 346 -3.27 0.09 20.05
C GLU A 346 -3.20 -1.44 19.94
N ALA A 347 -3.90 -2.05 18.98
CA ALA A 347 -3.73 -3.45 18.63
C ALA A 347 -2.97 -3.56 17.30
N VAL A 348 -1.91 -4.35 17.30
CA VAL A 348 -1.08 -4.61 16.12
C VAL A 348 -1.26 -6.08 15.75
N THR A 349 -1.75 -6.35 14.55
CA THR A 349 -1.62 -7.68 13.95
C THR A 349 -0.27 -7.76 13.26
N CYS A 350 0.45 -8.82 13.57
CA CYS A 350 1.65 -9.24 12.87
C CYS A 350 1.35 -10.45 11.99
N VAL A 351 2.07 -10.57 10.88
CA VAL A 351 2.02 -11.73 9.98
C VAL A 351 3.44 -12.18 9.68
N ALA A 352 3.78 -13.36 10.18
CA ALA A 352 4.96 -14.10 9.79
C ALA A 352 4.65 -14.94 8.54
N VAL A 353 5.57 -14.95 7.56
CA VAL A 353 5.57 -15.97 6.52
C VAL A 353 6.50 -17.10 6.96
N CYS A 354 5.93 -18.26 7.24
CA CYS A 354 6.63 -19.48 7.65
C CYS A 354 6.58 -20.53 6.53
N ASN A 355 7.57 -21.42 6.48
CA ASN A 355 7.62 -22.52 5.53
C ASN A 355 7.29 -23.82 6.28
N PHE A 356 6.49 -24.70 5.68
CA PHE A 356 6.24 -26.04 6.20
C PHE A 356 6.47 -27.06 5.09
N ASP A 357 7.13 -28.17 5.41
CA ASP A 357 7.66 -29.15 4.43
C ASP A 357 6.57 -29.97 3.72
N SER A 358 5.35 -30.00 4.27
CA SER A 358 4.20 -30.70 3.70
C SER A 358 2.91 -29.89 3.81
N ASP A 359 1.95 -30.19 2.94
CA ASP A 359 0.56 -29.80 3.13
C ASP A 359 -0.11 -30.75 4.14
N ARG A 360 -0.83 -30.20 5.12
CA ARG A 360 -1.64 -30.97 6.09
C ARG A 360 -3.09 -31.19 5.61
N GLY A 361 -3.49 -30.56 4.50
CA GLY A 361 -4.88 -30.55 4.04
C GLY A 361 -5.80 -29.75 4.95
N ARG A 362 -7.06 -29.55 4.54
CA ARG A 362 -8.02 -28.69 5.28
C ARG A 362 -8.20 -29.11 6.74
N GLU A 363 -8.35 -30.40 6.99
CA GLU A 363 -8.60 -30.95 8.33
C GLU A 363 -7.34 -30.87 9.19
N GLY A 364 -6.20 -31.37 8.70
CA GLY A 364 -4.92 -31.29 9.41
C GLY A 364 -4.37 -29.87 9.63
N TRP A 365 -4.83 -28.86 8.88
CA TRP A 365 -4.56 -27.44 9.18
C TRP A 365 -5.55 -26.83 10.18
N ALA A 366 -6.78 -27.36 10.30
CA ALA A 366 -7.74 -26.94 11.31
C ALA A 366 -7.44 -27.56 12.69
N GLU A 367 -6.87 -28.77 12.70
CA GLU A 367 -6.39 -29.47 13.89
C GLU A 367 -4.98 -29.04 14.33
N PHE A 368 -4.22 -28.36 13.47
CA PHE A 368 -2.84 -27.94 13.78
C PHE A 368 -2.81 -26.97 14.97
N ALA A 369 -2.17 -27.40 16.06
CA ALA A 369 -2.20 -26.69 17.33
C ALA A 369 -1.65 -25.25 17.20
N LYS A 370 -2.41 -24.28 17.74
CA LYS A 370 -1.97 -22.87 17.79
C LYS A 370 -0.65 -22.70 18.54
N GLU A 371 -0.38 -23.54 19.53
CA GLU A 371 0.87 -23.58 20.29
C GLU A 371 2.06 -24.07 19.44
N GLU A 372 1.90 -25.12 18.62
CA GLU A 372 2.92 -25.55 17.65
C GLU A 372 3.21 -24.46 16.61
N ALA A 373 2.15 -23.83 16.08
CA ALA A 373 2.27 -22.71 15.15
C ALA A 373 3.01 -21.51 15.79
N LEU A 374 2.72 -21.20 17.05
CA LEU A 374 3.37 -20.13 17.80
C LEU A 374 4.83 -20.46 18.15
N SER A 375 5.17 -21.72 18.47
CA SER A 375 6.57 -22.14 18.63
C SER A 375 7.31 -21.96 17.32
N HIS A 376 6.82 -22.54 16.23
CA HIS A 376 7.46 -22.44 14.91
C HIS A 376 7.64 -20.97 14.47
N MET A 377 6.67 -20.10 14.78
CA MET A 377 6.77 -18.64 14.58
C MET A 377 7.88 -18.03 15.44
N ARG A 378 7.96 -18.35 16.74
CA ARG A 378 9.04 -17.90 17.63
C ARG A 378 10.41 -18.39 17.14
N ASP A 379 10.54 -19.67 16.82
CA ASP A 379 11.78 -20.33 16.36
C ASP A 379 12.28 -19.74 15.03
N THR A 380 11.37 -19.42 14.10
CA THR A 380 11.72 -18.78 12.82
C THR A 380 12.36 -17.40 13.02
N TYR A 381 11.90 -16.64 14.03
CA TYR A 381 12.27 -15.23 14.25
C TYR A 381 13.11 -14.98 15.51
N ALA A 382 13.52 -16.02 16.26
CA ALA A 382 14.19 -15.91 17.57
C ALA A 382 15.46 -15.03 17.59
N GLY A 383 16.17 -14.92 16.47
CA GLY A 383 17.35 -14.07 16.31
C GLY A 383 17.09 -12.63 15.82
N TRP A 384 15.83 -12.21 15.66
CA TRP A 384 15.49 -10.87 15.17
C TRP A 384 15.49 -9.84 16.31
N SER A 385 15.81 -8.59 15.96
CA SER A 385 15.76 -7.47 16.87
C SER A 385 14.33 -7.04 17.20
N GLU A 386 14.22 -6.03 18.07
CA GLU A 386 13.01 -5.21 18.16
C GLU A 386 12.62 -4.58 16.81
N PRO A 387 11.33 -4.37 16.53
CA PRO A 387 10.17 -4.70 17.38
C PRO A 387 9.72 -6.18 17.34
N VAL A 388 10.35 -7.02 16.49
CA VAL A 388 9.89 -8.42 16.31
C VAL A 388 10.08 -9.24 17.60
N LYS A 389 11.16 -9.02 18.34
CA LYS A 389 11.42 -9.69 19.62
C LYS A 389 10.29 -9.48 20.65
N SER A 390 9.97 -8.23 20.99
CA SER A 390 8.87 -7.91 21.92
C SER A 390 7.51 -8.43 21.45
N ILE A 391 7.26 -8.44 20.14
CA ILE A 391 6.05 -9.07 19.59
C ILE A 391 6.01 -10.56 19.92
N MET A 392 7.08 -11.32 19.64
CA MET A 392 7.17 -12.77 19.93
C MET A 392 7.01 -13.11 21.42
N GLU A 393 7.51 -12.25 22.31
CA GLU A 393 7.31 -12.34 23.76
C GLU A 393 5.85 -12.08 24.17
N SER A 394 5.14 -11.19 23.47
CA SER A 394 3.79 -10.71 23.84
C SER A 394 2.61 -11.53 23.29
N ILE A 395 2.82 -12.36 22.25
CA ILE A 395 1.73 -13.13 21.62
C ILE A 395 1.24 -14.25 22.55
N GLN A 396 -0.08 -14.27 22.77
CA GLN A 396 -0.81 -15.37 23.41
C GLN A 396 -1.47 -16.27 22.34
N GLN A 397 -1.60 -17.56 22.62
CA GLN A 397 -1.95 -18.55 21.59
C GLN A 397 -3.39 -18.43 21.08
N GLU A 398 -4.34 -17.94 21.88
CA GLU A 398 -5.73 -17.76 21.48
C GLU A 398 -5.87 -16.81 20.26
N TYR A 399 -5.00 -15.79 20.15
CA TYR A 399 -4.98 -14.81 19.08
C TYR A 399 -4.16 -15.21 17.84
N VAL A 400 -3.64 -16.45 17.79
CA VAL A 400 -2.93 -16.97 16.62
C VAL A 400 -3.93 -17.50 15.58
N HIS A 401 -3.69 -17.17 14.31
CA HIS A 401 -4.47 -17.63 13.16
C HIS A 401 -3.53 -18.18 12.09
N ILE A 402 -3.84 -19.38 11.60
CA ILE A 402 -3.00 -20.16 10.68
C ILE A 402 -3.63 -20.08 9.29
N TRP A 403 -2.90 -19.56 8.31
CA TRP A 403 -3.36 -19.34 6.94
C TRP A 403 -2.44 -20.08 5.95
N PRO A 404 -2.65 -21.38 5.72
CA PRO A 404 -1.91 -22.12 4.69
C PRO A 404 -2.18 -21.51 3.32
N GLN A 405 -1.13 -21.16 2.58
CA GLN A 405 -1.27 -20.43 1.33
C GLN A 405 -1.37 -21.41 0.17
N TYR A 406 -2.51 -21.38 -0.51
CA TYR A 406 -2.78 -22.14 -1.72
C TYR A 406 -2.86 -21.22 -2.94
N ASP A 407 -2.52 -21.74 -4.10
CA ASP A 407 -2.83 -21.12 -5.39
C ASP A 407 -3.54 -22.10 -6.34
N LEU A 408 -4.11 -21.57 -7.42
CA LEU A 408 -4.56 -22.37 -8.56
C LEU A 408 -3.52 -22.30 -9.70
N PRO A 409 -3.42 -23.34 -10.55
CA PRO A 409 -2.81 -23.18 -11.86
C PRO A 409 -3.66 -22.23 -12.73
N GLU A 410 -3.11 -21.78 -13.84
CA GLU A 410 -3.88 -21.00 -14.81
C GLU A 410 -5.03 -21.84 -15.41
N ILE A 411 -6.20 -21.22 -15.58
CA ILE A 411 -7.42 -21.86 -16.06
C ILE A 411 -7.84 -21.21 -17.37
N GLU A 412 -7.93 -22.02 -18.44
CA GLU A 412 -8.18 -21.53 -19.80
C GLU A 412 -9.68 -21.42 -20.17
N ARG A 413 -10.60 -21.82 -19.28
CA ARG A 413 -12.05 -21.60 -19.46
C ARG A 413 -12.69 -21.08 -18.18
N TRP A 414 -13.27 -19.89 -18.25
CA TRP A 414 -13.95 -19.22 -17.14
C TRP A 414 -15.47 -19.21 -17.32
N ARG A 415 -15.99 -19.55 -18.51
CA ARG A 415 -17.42 -19.60 -18.81
C ARG A 415 -17.88 -20.80 -19.65
N THR A 416 -19.15 -21.15 -19.54
CA THR A 416 -19.93 -22.02 -20.44
C THR A 416 -21.04 -21.20 -21.13
N LYS A 417 -22.15 -21.77 -21.60
CA LYS A 417 -23.26 -20.95 -22.16
C LYS A 417 -23.97 -20.17 -21.05
N ARG A 418 -24.10 -20.77 -19.86
CA ARG A 418 -24.95 -20.27 -18.77
C ARG A 418 -24.28 -20.28 -17.38
N VAL A 419 -23.02 -20.69 -17.25
CA VAL A 419 -22.26 -20.66 -15.99
C VAL A 419 -20.94 -19.90 -16.19
N VAL A 420 -20.62 -19.00 -15.26
CA VAL A 420 -19.37 -18.22 -15.20
C VAL A 420 -18.69 -18.48 -13.85
N ILE A 421 -17.36 -18.49 -13.79
CA ILE A 421 -16.58 -18.53 -12.53
C ILE A 421 -15.68 -17.30 -12.39
N ALA A 422 -15.58 -16.76 -11.18
CA ALA A 422 -14.87 -15.51 -10.90
C ALA A 422 -14.28 -15.47 -9.48
N GLY A 423 -13.35 -14.54 -9.24
CA GLY A 423 -12.56 -14.46 -8.02
C GLY A 423 -11.72 -15.73 -7.79
N ASP A 424 -11.56 -16.08 -6.52
CA ASP A 424 -10.83 -17.29 -6.09
C ASP A 424 -11.39 -18.62 -6.68
N ALA A 425 -12.61 -18.62 -7.25
CA ALA A 425 -13.12 -19.78 -7.98
C ALA A 425 -12.28 -20.13 -9.21
N VAL A 426 -11.62 -19.14 -9.83
CA VAL A 426 -10.85 -19.30 -11.08
C VAL A 426 -9.40 -18.82 -11.00
N HIS A 427 -9.07 -17.85 -10.13
CA HIS A 427 -7.73 -17.25 -10.08
C HIS A 427 -7.13 -17.02 -8.67
N ALA A 428 -7.54 -17.85 -7.70
CA ALA A 428 -6.96 -17.81 -6.35
C ALA A 428 -5.42 -17.84 -6.37
N MET A 429 -4.82 -16.87 -5.69
CA MET A 429 -3.39 -16.58 -5.75
C MET A 429 -2.82 -16.32 -4.35
N ALA A 430 -1.53 -16.61 -4.16
CA ALA A 430 -0.86 -16.39 -2.87
C ALA A 430 -1.02 -14.93 -2.38
N PRO A 431 -1.26 -14.69 -1.08
CA PRO A 431 -1.62 -13.36 -0.56
C PRO A 431 -0.51 -12.29 -0.68
N ALA A 432 0.69 -12.63 -1.15
CA ALA A 432 1.84 -11.72 -1.25
C ALA A 432 1.62 -10.50 -2.15
N GLY A 433 0.66 -10.52 -3.09
CA GLY A 433 0.30 -9.35 -3.90
C GLY A 433 -0.79 -8.46 -3.29
N GLY A 434 -1.54 -8.96 -2.30
CA GLY A 434 -2.75 -8.29 -1.79
C GLY A 434 -3.87 -8.12 -2.83
N GLN A 435 -3.88 -8.90 -3.91
CA GLN A 435 -4.72 -8.66 -5.08
C GLN A 435 -6.02 -9.48 -5.16
N GLY A 436 -6.15 -10.63 -4.49
CA GLY A 436 -7.27 -11.57 -4.71
C GLY A 436 -8.66 -10.91 -4.61
N THR A 437 -8.96 -10.23 -3.50
CA THR A 437 -10.22 -9.50 -3.31
C THR A 437 -10.39 -8.37 -4.34
N SER A 438 -9.32 -7.64 -4.67
CA SER A 438 -9.35 -6.59 -5.69
C SER A 438 -9.70 -7.16 -7.06
N GLN A 439 -9.13 -8.31 -7.44
CA GLN A 439 -9.45 -8.97 -8.70
C GLN A 439 -10.88 -9.51 -8.72
N ALA A 440 -11.39 -10.09 -7.63
CA ALA A 440 -12.80 -10.50 -7.54
C ALA A 440 -13.78 -9.30 -7.68
N LEU A 441 -13.44 -8.14 -7.13
CA LEU A 441 -14.22 -6.91 -7.30
C LEU A 441 -14.12 -6.35 -8.73
N GLU A 442 -12.95 -6.39 -9.36
CA GLU A 442 -12.78 -6.03 -10.77
C GLU A 442 -13.54 -6.99 -11.71
N ASP A 443 -13.56 -8.30 -11.41
CA ASP A 443 -14.32 -9.30 -12.16
C ASP A 443 -15.81 -8.94 -12.18
N ALA A 444 -16.39 -8.71 -11.00
CA ALA A 444 -17.81 -8.40 -10.83
C ALA A 444 -18.16 -7.05 -11.49
N ALA A 445 -17.34 -6.02 -11.29
CA ALA A 445 -17.56 -4.70 -11.86
C ALA A 445 -17.44 -4.70 -13.41
N LEU A 446 -16.52 -5.49 -13.98
CA LEU A 446 -16.44 -5.63 -15.44
C LEU A 446 -17.55 -6.54 -15.98
N LEU A 447 -17.95 -7.59 -15.26
CA LEU A 447 -19.04 -8.48 -15.67
C LEU A 447 -20.36 -7.71 -15.79
N VAL A 448 -20.68 -6.86 -14.81
CA VAL A 448 -21.85 -5.98 -14.88
C VAL A 448 -21.77 -5.04 -16.09
N ARG A 449 -20.59 -4.44 -16.37
CA ARG A 449 -20.41 -3.60 -17.57
C ARG A 449 -20.64 -4.39 -18.86
N SER A 450 -20.12 -5.61 -18.98
CA SER A 450 -20.32 -6.46 -20.16
C SER A 450 -21.78 -6.90 -20.34
N LEU A 451 -22.46 -7.30 -19.26
CA LEU A 451 -23.87 -7.70 -19.32
C LEU A 451 -24.80 -6.53 -19.72
N CYS A 452 -24.42 -5.29 -19.40
CA CYS A 452 -25.12 -4.09 -19.91
C CYS A 452 -24.94 -3.81 -21.41
N LEU A 453 -24.11 -4.59 -22.14
CA LEU A 453 -23.92 -4.48 -23.58
C LEU A 453 -24.71 -5.53 -24.39
N ILE A 454 -25.51 -6.38 -23.72
CA ILE A 454 -26.39 -7.34 -24.39
C ILE A 454 -27.46 -6.58 -25.19
N SER A 455 -27.63 -6.97 -26.46
CA SER A 455 -28.54 -6.35 -27.41
C SER A 455 -28.96 -7.34 -28.50
N GLU A 456 -29.79 -6.90 -29.45
CA GLU A 456 -30.11 -7.69 -30.66
C GLU A 456 -28.87 -8.06 -31.49
N THR A 457 -27.74 -7.36 -31.31
CA THR A 457 -26.49 -7.53 -32.07
C THR A 457 -25.30 -7.98 -31.20
N ARG A 458 -25.49 -8.19 -29.89
CA ARG A 458 -24.50 -8.75 -28.96
C ARG A 458 -25.20 -9.72 -28.01
N SER A 459 -24.97 -11.02 -28.20
CA SER A 459 -25.55 -12.07 -27.35
C SER A 459 -24.88 -12.14 -25.98
N LEU A 460 -25.47 -12.93 -25.07
CA LEU A 460 -24.83 -13.25 -23.78
C LEU A 460 -23.45 -13.90 -23.98
N GLU A 461 -23.28 -14.76 -24.98
CA GLU A 461 -22.01 -15.46 -25.20
C GLU A 461 -20.92 -14.47 -25.68
N ASP A 462 -21.26 -13.54 -26.57
CA ASP A 462 -20.33 -12.51 -27.08
C ASP A 462 -19.78 -11.62 -25.95
N VAL A 463 -20.66 -11.13 -25.06
CA VAL A 463 -20.24 -10.23 -23.96
C VAL A 463 -19.46 -10.96 -22.87
N LEU A 464 -19.70 -12.27 -22.70
CA LEU A 464 -18.93 -13.12 -21.78
C LEU A 464 -17.54 -13.45 -22.32
N ASP A 465 -17.38 -13.64 -23.63
CA ASP A 465 -16.05 -13.87 -24.23
C ASP A 465 -15.16 -12.62 -24.18
N VAL A 466 -15.74 -11.43 -24.42
CA VAL A 466 -15.03 -10.16 -24.21
C VAL A 466 -14.64 -9.99 -22.74
N TRP A 467 -15.54 -10.31 -21.80
CA TRP A 467 -15.25 -10.26 -20.37
C TRP A 467 -14.11 -11.23 -19.99
N GLU A 468 -14.19 -12.50 -20.39
CA GLU A 468 -13.17 -13.52 -20.06
C GLU A 468 -11.80 -13.13 -20.62
N GLY A 469 -11.73 -12.64 -21.86
CA GLY A 469 -10.48 -12.16 -22.46
C GLY A 469 -9.84 -11.01 -21.67
N LYS A 470 -10.61 -9.96 -21.37
CA LYS A 470 -10.12 -8.76 -20.65
C LYS A 470 -9.76 -9.06 -19.20
N ARG A 471 -10.47 -9.99 -18.54
CA ARG A 471 -10.14 -10.44 -17.17
C ARG A 471 -8.92 -11.34 -17.12
N LYS A 472 -8.77 -12.31 -18.04
CA LYS A 472 -7.57 -13.15 -18.16
C LYS A 472 -6.29 -12.30 -18.27
N GLU A 473 -6.28 -11.30 -19.15
CA GLU A 473 -5.13 -10.39 -19.32
C GLU A 473 -4.74 -9.70 -18.00
N ARG A 474 -5.71 -9.02 -17.37
CA ARG A 474 -5.51 -8.26 -16.12
C ARG A 474 -5.12 -9.16 -14.94
N VAL A 475 -5.67 -10.35 -14.85
CA VAL A 475 -5.40 -11.34 -13.79
C VAL A 475 -4.03 -12.01 -13.99
N ARG A 476 -3.62 -12.34 -15.23
CA ARG A 476 -2.25 -12.81 -15.53
C ARG A 476 -1.21 -11.81 -15.01
N PHE A 477 -1.40 -10.52 -15.30
CA PHE A 477 -0.52 -9.45 -14.78
C PHE A 477 -0.52 -9.39 -13.24
N ALA A 478 -1.69 -9.46 -12.60
CA ALA A 478 -1.79 -9.47 -11.13
C ALA A 478 -1.12 -10.70 -10.50
N ALA A 479 -1.27 -11.89 -11.10
CA ALA A 479 -0.67 -13.14 -10.64
C ALA A 479 0.86 -13.15 -10.83
N GLU A 480 1.37 -12.62 -11.94
CA GLU A 480 2.81 -12.44 -12.17
C GLU A 480 3.46 -11.52 -11.13
N MET A 481 2.84 -10.36 -10.86
CA MET A 481 3.32 -9.41 -9.86
C MET A 481 3.24 -10.00 -8.45
N THR A 482 2.18 -10.76 -8.16
CA THR A 482 2.02 -11.53 -6.92
C THR A 482 3.13 -12.56 -6.76
N LYS A 483 3.43 -13.37 -7.80
CA LYS A 483 4.51 -14.36 -7.79
C LYS A 483 5.88 -13.73 -7.53
N LYS A 484 6.18 -12.61 -8.20
CA LYS A 484 7.42 -11.83 -7.97
C LYS A 484 7.50 -11.29 -6.54
N SER A 485 6.38 -10.90 -5.94
CA SER A 485 6.27 -10.53 -4.52
C SER A 485 6.50 -11.73 -3.59
N THR A 486 5.95 -12.91 -3.89
CA THR A 486 6.19 -14.13 -3.10
C THR A 486 7.66 -14.53 -3.08
N GLU A 487 8.32 -14.58 -4.25
CA GLU A 487 9.75 -14.97 -4.33
C GLU A 487 10.66 -14.03 -3.52
N SER A 488 10.40 -12.72 -3.50
CA SER A 488 11.22 -11.77 -2.71
C SER A 488 11.06 -11.94 -1.19
N ARG A 489 9.92 -12.48 -0.74
CA ARG A 489 9.60 -12.75 0.67
C ARG A 489 10.13 -14.09 1.18
N LYS A 490 10.58 -14.99 0.31
CA LYS A 490 11.14 -16.29 0.71
C LYS A 490 12.42 -16.13 1.54
N GLN A 491 12.61 -17.10 2.43
CA GLN A 491 13.81 -17.24 3.25
C GLN A 491 15.05 -17.51 2.37
N THR A 492 16.24 -17.13 2.83
CA THR A 492 17.51 -17.49 2.18
C THR A 492 18.62 -17.72 3.21
N SER A 493 19.33 -18.83 3.07
CA SER A 493 20.48 -19.21 3.91
C SER A 493 21.77 -18.46 3.54
N SER A 494 21.77 -17.66 2.47
CA SER A 494 22.96 -16.95 2.00
C SER A 494 22.87 -15.46 2.35
N TRP A 495 23.74 -15.01 3.27
CA TRP A 495 23.86 -13.60 3.64
C TRP A 495 24.09 -12.69 2.41
N LEU A 496 24.89 -13.16 1.44
CA LEU A 496 25.21 -12.38 0.24
C LEU A 496 23.98 -12.24 -0.67
N LYS A 497 23.18 -13.31 -0.83
CA LYS A 497 21.91 -13.22 -1.57
C LYS A 497 20.93 -12.27 -0.89
N GLN A 498 20.86 -12.28 0.45
CA GLN A 498 20.01 -11.35 1.20
C GLN A 498 20.46 -9.89 1.01
N VAL A 499 21.74 -9.58 1.17
CA VAL A 499 22.28 -8.21 0.98
C VAL A 499 22.05 -7.74 -0.46
N VAL A 500 22.29 -8.59 -1.47
CA VAL A 500 21.98 -8.25 -2.87
C VAL A 500 20.49 -8.03 -3.07
N LYS A 501 19.62 -8.85 -2.48
CA LYS A 501 18.15 -8.68 -2.53
C LYS A 501 17.71 -7.35 -1.92
N GLU A 502 18.27 -6.96 -0.77
CA GLU A 502 17.97 -5.69 -0.10
C GLU A 502 18.37 -4.47 -0.94
N TRP A 503 19.58 -4.45 -1.48
CA TRP A 503 20.04 -3.35 -2.35
C TRP A 503 19.28 -3.28 -3.68
N VAL A 504 18.97 -4.42 -4.31
CA VAL A 504 18.14 -4.49 -5.52
C VAL A 504 16.71 -4.03 -5.24
N MET A 505 16.11 -4.44 -4.11
CA MET A 505 14.77 -4.01 -3.71
C MET A 505 14.73 -2.51 -3.41
N TRP A 506 15.72 -1.97 -2.68
CA TRP A 506 15.84 -0.53 -2.44
C TRP A 506 15.95 0.26 -3.74
N ALA A 507 16.87 -0.14 -4.64
CA ALA A 507 17.08 0.54 -5.92
C ALA A 507 15.85 0.45 -6.84
N TYR A 508 15.17 -0.70 -6.86
CA TYR A 508 13.93 -0.90 -7.61
C TYR A 508 12.80 -0.02 -7.08
N LEU A 509 12.59 0.04 -5.76
CA LEU A 509 11.57 0.92 -5.17
C LEU A 509 11.90 2.40 -5.41
N TYR A 510 13.17 2.80 -5.30
CA TYR A 510 13.63 4.17 -5.52
C TYR A 510 13.48 4.64 -6.98
N TRP A 511 13.74 3.77 -7.98
CA TRP A 511 13.66 4.14 -9.40
C TRP A 511 12.35 3.76 -10.11
N ARG A 512 11.56 2.82 -9.58
CA ARG A 512 10.37 2.25 -10.26
C ARG A 512 9.12 2.18 -9.38
N GLY A 513 9.19 2.57 -8.10
CA GLY A 513 8.07 2.43 -7.16
C GLY A 513 6.77 3.11 -7.62
N SER A 514 6.85 4.30 -8.22
CA SER A 514 5.70 4.99 -8.82
C SER A 514 5.09 4.20 -9.98
N ALA A 515 5.89 3.89 -11.01
CA ALA A 515 5.44 3.18 -12.21
C ALA A 515 4.87 1.77 -11.92
N VAL A 516 5.35 1.10 -10.86
CA VAL A 516 4.79 -0.17 -10.39
C VAL A 516 3.45 0.02 -9.69
N SER A 517 3.33 1.08 -8.87
CA SER A 517 2.07 1.46 -8.22
C SER A 517 1.01 1.86 -9.25
N GLU A 518 1.40 2.64 -10.26
CA GLU A 518 0.53 3.10 -11.34
C GLU A 518 -0.14 1.94 -12.07
N ASN A 519 0.64 1.00 -12.62
CA ASN A 519 0.08 -0.10 -13.42
C ASN A 519 -0.74 -1.12 -12.59
N LEU A 520 -0.50 -1.25 -11.28
CA LEU A 520 -1.23 -2.21 -10.44
C LEU A 520 -2.49 -1.62 -9.79
N TYR A 521 -2.47 -0.33 -9.42
CA TYR A 521 -3.54 0.32 -8.63
C TYR A 521 -4.30 1.43 -9.38
N MET A 522 -3.82 1.93 -10.52
CA MET A 522 -4.55 2.92 -11.34
C MET A 522 -5.38 2.27 -12.47
N TYR A 523 -5.51 0.93 -12.47
CA TYR A 523 -6.39 0.20 -13.38
C TYR A 523 -7.86 0.58 -13.11
N ASP A 524 -8.47 1.26 -14.06
CA ASP A 524 -9.85 1.73 -13.97
C ASP A 524 -10.79 0.84 -14.79
N VAL A 525 -11.53 -0.03 -14.10
CA VAL A 525 -12.55 -0.92 -14.68
C VAL A 525 -13.56 -0.18 -15.57
N LYS A 526 -13.80 1.12 -15.34
CA LYS A 526 -14.73 1.93 -16.14
C LYS A 526 -14.14 2.35 -17.49
N LYS A 527 -12.82 2.39 -17.63
CA LYS A 527 -12.09 2.74 -18.86
C LYS A 527 -11.72 1.53 -19.73
N VAL A 528 -12.04 0.32 -19.30
CA VAL A 528 -11.83 -0.89 -20.11
C VAL A 528 -12.76 -0.87 -21.32
N ASP A 529 -12.19 -1.01 -22.51
CA ASP A 529 -12.88 -1.09 -23.79
C ASP A 529 -13.56 -2.47 -23.98
N LEU A 530 -14.82 -2.49 -24.44
CA LEU A 530 -15.75 -3.65 -24.41
C LEU A 530 -16.68 -3.75 -25.65
#